data_AF-A0A670Y4K7-F1
#
_entry.id   AF-A0A670Y4K7-F1
#
_cell.length_a   1.000
_cell.length_b   1.000
_cell.length_c   1.000
_cell.angle_alpha   90.00
_cell.angle_beta   90.00
_cell.angle_gamma   90.00
#
_symmetry.space_group_name_H-M   'P 1'
#
loop_
_entity.id
_entity.type
_entity.pdbx_description
1 polymer ?
#
loop_
_entity_poly.entity_id
_entity_poly.type
_entity_poly.pdbx_seq_one_letter_code
_entity_poly.pdbx_strand_id
1 'polypeptide(L)'
;MISFFHYCAYIILAPVNTYAEEAFQSLDVIHQEDYETVKVAILRGDAVKSEAQRQRFRQFYCQEVEDPRKVQSHLEELCHQWLKPESHTKDQILELLILEQFLASLPPKLQDWVQSKRPQTSSQAVALMETFLRSQPEVKSKPCQV
;
A
#
# COMPACT_ATOMS: atom_id res chain seq x y z
N MET A 1 58.92 -2.02 -22.09
CA MET A 1 58.19 -3.15 -21.49
C MET A 1 56.85 -2.74 -20.86
N ILE A 2 56.19 -1.68 -21.36
CA ILE A 2 54.89 -1.18 -20.85
C ILE A 2 53.75 -1.42 -21.86
N SER A 3 54.04 -1.64 -23.14
CA SER A 3 53.02 -1.86 -24.17
C SER A 3 52.36 -3.24 -24.17
N PHE A 4 53.00 -4.28 -23.62
CA PHE A 4 52.42 -5.64 -23.64
C PHE A 4 51.34 -5.83 -22.55
N PHE A 5 51.52 -5.19 -21.39
CA PHE A 5 50.53 -5.19 -20.31
C PHE A 5 49.31 -4.33 -20.65
N HIS A 6 49.47 -3.25 -21.42
CA HIS A 6 48.34 -2.44 -21.86
C HIS A 6 47.50 -3.13 -22.94
N TYR A 7 48.14 -3.88 -23.85
CA TYR A 7 47.44 -4.63 -24.90
C TYR A 7 46.69 -5.85 -24.32
N CYS A 8 47.23 -6.50 -23.29
CA CYS A 8 46.52 -7.57 -22.58
C CYS A 8 45.35 -7.05 -21.72
N ALA A 9 45.46 -5.85 -21.14
CA ALA A 9 44.35 -5.21 -20.43
C ALA A 9 43.19 -4.82 -21.37
N TYR A 10 43.49 -4.43 -22.62
CA TYR A 10 42.47 -4.09 -23.62
C TYR A 10 41.75 -5.33 -24.17
N ILE A 11 42.42 -6.49 -24.25
CA ILE A 11 41.81 -7.75 -24.71
C ILE A 11 40.91 -8.38 -23.63
N ILE A 12 41.16 -8.15 -22.34
CA ILE A 12 40.33 -8.68 -21.24
C ILE A 12 39.04 -7.83 -21.03
N LEU A 13 39.03 -6.56 -21.43
CA LEU A 13 37.86 -5.67 -21.26
C LEU A 13 36.90 -5.63 -22.46
N ALA A 14 37.22 -6.29 -23.57
CA ALA A 14 36.43 -6.18 -24.80
C ALA A 14 35.27 -7.20 -25.00
N PRO A 15 35.24 -8.43 -24.43
CA PRO A 15 34.14 -9.35 -24.73
C PRO A 15 33.01 -9.38 -23.68
N VAL A 16 33.08 -8.56 -22.62
CA VAL A 16 32.03 -8.56 -21.57
C VAL A 16 30.93 -7.51 -21.85
N ASN A 17 31.13 -6.59 -22.79
CA ASN A 17 30.12 -5.55 -23.05
C ASN A 17 28.98 -6.00 -23.97
N THR A 18 29.12 -7.05 -24.79
CA THR A 18 28.01 -7.54 -25.63
C THR A 18 26.99 -8.37 -24.85
N TYR A 19 27.43 -9.12 -23.83
CA TYR A 19 26.51 -9.83 -22.93
C TYR A 19 25.83 -8.89 -21.92
N ALA A 20 26.48 -7.78 -21.58
CA ALA A 20 25.88 -6.75 -20.72
C ALA A 20 24.86 -5.91 -21.48
N GLU A 21 25.11 -5.57 -22.75
CA GLU A 21 24.16 -4.85 -23.61
C GLU A 21 22.94 -5.71 -23.97
N GLU A 22 23.10 -7.00 -24.26
CA GLU A 22 21.94 -7.91 -24.47
C GLU A 22 21.13 -8.12 -23.18
N ALA A 23 21.80 -8.18 -22.02
CA ALA A 23 21.11 -8.21 -20.73
C ALA A 23 20.40 -6.88 -20.43
N PHE A 24 20.99 -5.72 -20.75
CA PHE A 24 20.36 -4.41 -20.62
C PHE A 24 19.18 -4.23 -21.57
N GLN A 25 19.31 -4.68 -22.82
CA GLN A 25 18.23 -4.69 -23.81
C GLN A 25 17.13 -5.69 -23.45
N SER A 26 17.45 -6.81 -22.80
CA SER A 26 16.43 -7.74 -22.27
C SER A 26 15.78 -7.25 -20.98
N LEU A 27 16.47 -6.41 -20.19
CA LEU A 27 15.92 -5.73 -19.02
C LEU A 27 14.93 -4.63 -19.43
N ASP A 28 15.16 -3.96 -20.56
CA ASP A 28 14.20 -3.06 -21.22
C ASP A 28 12.92 -3.78 -21.70
N VAL A 29 12.91 -5.12 -21.72
CA VAL A 29 11.75 -5.96 -22.11
C VAL A 29 10.90 -6.40 -20.92
N ILE A 30 11.29 -6.10 -19.68
CA ILE A 30 10.27 -5.96 -18.63
C ILE A 30 9.54 -4.66 -18.98
N HIS A 31 8.48 -4.76 -19.79
CA HIS A 31 7.63 -3.62 -20.08
C HIS A 31 7.34 -2.92 -18.75
N GLN A 32 7.70 -1.65 -18.66
CA GLN A 32 7.41 -0.82 -17.49
C GLN A 32 5.93 -0.93 -17.09
N GLU A 33 5.06 -1.14 -18.08
CA GLU A 33 3.63 -1.42 -17.93
C GLU A 33 3.35 -2.71 -17.13
N ASP A 34 4.12 -3.78 -17.34
CA ASP A 34 3.99 -5.04 -16.61
C ASP A 34 4.47 -4.91 -15.17
N TYR A 35 5.61 -4.22 -14.94
CA TYR A 35 6.10 -3.97 -13.58
C TYR A 35 5.11 -3.12 -12.77
N GLU A 36 4.63 -2.02 -13.34
CA GLU A 36 3.65 -1.16 -12.65
C GLU A 36 2.32 -1.91 -12.43
N THR A 37 1.90 -2.76 -13.37
CA THR A 37 0.72 -3.62 -13.20
C THR A 37 0.89 -4.59 -12.03
N VAL A 38 2.03 -5.28 -11.96
CA VAL A 38 2.35 -6.21 -10.87
C VAL A 38 2.42 -5.47 -9.53
N LYS A 39 3.06 -4.31 -9.48
CA LYS A 39 3.14 -3.46 -8.27
C LYS A 39 1.75 -3.03 -7.80
N VAL A 40 0.88 -2.59 -8.70
CA VAL A 40 -0.51 -2.24 -8.37
C VAL A 40 -1.27 -3.46 -7.84
N ALA A 41 -1.08 -4.64 -8.42
CA ALA A 41 -1.71 -5.87 -7.96
C ALA A 41 -1.25 -6.27 -6.55
N ILE A 42 0.05 -6.17 -6.27
CA ILE A 42 0.63 -6.44 -4.95
C ILE A 42 0.08 -5.46 -3.91
N LEU A 43 0.14 -4.16 -4.19
CA LEU A 43 -0.37 -3.12 -3.29
C LEU A 43 -1.88 -3.29 -3.01
N ARG A 44 -2.66 -3.71 -4.01
CA ARG A 44 -4.08 -4.06 -3.83
C ARG A 44 -4.28 -5.33 -3.01
N GLY A 45 -3.41 -6.32 -3.15
CA GLY A 45 -3.44 -7.52 -2.31
C GLY A 45 -3.16 -7.19 -0.84
N ASP A 46 -2.19 -6.32 -0.60
CA ASP A 46 -1.83 -5.86 0.73
C ASP A 46 -2.93 -4.99 1.35
N ALA A 47 -3.58 -4.12 0.56
CA ALA A 47 -4.78 -3.39 0.94
C ALA A 47 -5.86 -4.28 1.57
N VAL A 48 -6.18 -5.37 0.89
CA VAL A 48 -7.24 -6.31 1.30
C VAL A 48 -6.87 -7.01 2.60
N LYS A 49 -5.62 -7.46 2.70
CA LYS A 49 -5.12 -8.12 3.91
C LYS A 49 -5.13 -7.15 5.10
N SER A 50 -4.64 -5.93 4.91
CA SER A 50 -4.59 -4.91 5.95
C SER A 50 -5.99 -4.54 6.45
N GLU A 51 -6.96 -4.37 5.54
CA GLU A 51 -8.34 -4.06 5.90
C GLU A 51 -9.01 -5.23 6.65
N ALA A 52 -8.77 -6.47 6.24
CA ALA A 52 -9.31 -7.65 6.95
C ALA A 52 -8.77 -7.74 8.39
N GLN A 53 -7.48 -7.44 8.60
CA GLN A 53 -6.89 -7.45 9.95
C GLN A 53 -7.41 -6.31 10.82
N ARG A 54 -7.61 -5.12 10.24
CA ARG A 54 -8.28 -4.01 10.92
C ARG A 54 -9.66 -4.41 11.42
N GLN A 55 -10.46 -5.01 10.54
CA GLN A 55 -11.82 -5.45 10.88
C GLN A 55 -11.81 -6.46 12.02
N ARG A 56 -10.92 -7.46 11.98
CA ARG A 56 -10.76 -8.43 13.08
C ARG A 56 -10.42 -7.78 14.41
N PHE A 57 -9.50 -6.81 14.41
CA PHE A 57 -9.15 -6.06 15.62
C PHE A 57 -10.34 -5.27 16.17
N ARG A 58 -11.07 -4.54 15.30
CA ARG A 58 -12.21 -3.71 15.72
C ARG A 58 -13.46 -4.50 16.09
N GLN A 59 -13.66 -5.67 15.48
CA GLN A 59 -14.78 -6.57 15.76
C GLN A 59 -14.49 -7.58 16.87
N PHE A 60 -13.28 -7.54 17.45
CA PHE A 60 -12.94 -8.36 18.60
C PHE A 60 -13.93 -8.10 19.73
N TYR A 61 -14.47 -9.18 20.29
CA TYR A 61 -15.39 -9.16 21.41
C TYR A 61 -14.94 -10.19 22.44
N CYS A 62 -14.75 -9.74 23.68
CA CYS A 62 -14.44 -10.60 24.81
C CYS A 62 -15.66 -11.46 25.18
N GLN A 63 -15.52 -12.77 25.18
CA GLN A 63 -16.59 -13.67 25.64
C GLN A 63 -16.62 -13.73 27.17
N GLU A 64 -17.82 -13.87 27.75
CA GLU A 64 -17.99 -13.99 29.19
C GLU A 64 -17.20 -15.23 29.70
N VAL A 65 -16.27 -15.01 30.64
CA VAL A 65 -15.39 -15.99 31.32
C VAL A 65 -14.00 -16.24 30.68
N GLU A 66 -13.53 -15.44 29.71
CA GLU A 66 -12.11 -15.52 29.30
C GLU A 66 -11.13 -14.90 30.31
N ASP A 67 -9.98 -15.55 30.51
CA ASP A 67 -8.87 -15.03 31.32
C ASP A 67 -8.43 -13.65 30.77
N PRO A 68 -8.49 -12.55 31.57
CA PRO A 68 -8.15 -11.22 31.10
C PRO A 68 -6.76 -11.11 30.46
N ARG A 69 -5.80 -11.94 30.89
CA ARG A 69 -4.47 -11.98 30.28
C ARG A 69 -4.53 -12.53 28.86
N LYS A 70 -5.35 -13.56 28.60
CA LYS A 70 -5.55 -14.11 27.25
C LYS A 70 -6.26 -13.10 26.34
N VAL A 71 -7.25 -12.40 26.87
CA VAL A 71 -7.96 -11.33 26.14
C VAL A 71 -6.99 -10.21 25.74
N GLN A 72 -6.13 -9.77 26.67
CA GLN A 72 -5.10 -8.78 26.39
C GLN A 72 -4.12 -9.28 25.31
N SER A 73 -3.55 -10.47 25.48
CA SER A 73 -2.59 -11.02 24.52
C SER A 73 -3.19 -11.16 23.12
N HIS A 74 -4.46 -11.57 23.02
CA HIS A 74 -5.11 -11.68 21.72
C HIS A 74 -5.38 -10.30 21.07
N LEU A 75 -5.77 -9.30 21.86
CA LEU A 75 -5.90 -7.92 21.38
C LEU A 75 -4.56 -7.36 20.89
N GLU A 76 -3.47 -7.65 21.61
CA GLU A 76 -2.12 -7.26 21.21
C GLU A 76 -1.75 -7.92 19.87
N GLU A 77 -1.97 -9.23 19.71
CA GLU A 77 -1.73 -9.95 18.46
C GLU A 77 -2.50 -9.35 17.28
N LEU A 78 -3.80 -9.10 17.45
CA LEU A 78 -4.65 -8.50 16.42
C LEU A 78 -4.18 -7.09 16.05
N CYS A 79 -3.78 -6.29 17.05
CA CYS A 79 -3.23 -4.95 16.84
C CYS A 79 -1.93 -5.00 16.04
N HIS A 80 -1.01 -5.91 16.37
CA HIS A 80 0.26 -6.09 15.65
C HIS A 80 0.02 -6.60 14.21
N GLN A 81 -0.93 -7.52 14.00
CA GLN A 81 -1.26 -7.99 12.65
C GLN A 81 -1.84 -6.90 11.75
N TRP A 82 -2.62 -5.97 12.33
CA TRP A 82 -3.17 -4.83 11.59
C TRP A 82 -2.11 -3.74 11.35
N LEU A 83 -1.49 -3.24 12.42
CA LEU A 83 -0.60 -2.07 12.36
C LEU A 83 0.85 -2.41 11.97
N LYS A 84 1.27 -3.68 12.09
CA LYS A 84 2.61 -4.18 11.76
C LYS A 84 3.73 -3.23 12.23
N PRO A 85 3.82 -2.94 13.54
CA PRO A 85 4.77 -1.94 14.07
C PRO A 85 6.25 -2.27 13.78
N GLU A 86 6.57 -3.51 13.43
CA GLU A 86 7.92 -3.94 13.02
C GLU A 86 8.26 -3.51 11.58
N SER A 87 7.26 -3.30 10.74
CA SER A 87 7.41 -2.94 9.32
C SER A 87 7.02 -1.49 9.04
N HIS A 88 6.14 -0.92 9.86
CA HIS A 88 5.64 0.45 9.67
C HIS A 88 6.32 1.45 10.59
N THR A 89 6.67 2.61 10.04
CA THR A 89 7.09 3.76 10.84
C THR A 89 5.90 4.34 11.62
N LYS A 90 6.19 5.14 12.63
CA LYS A 90 5.17 5.88 13.39
C LYS A 90 4.22 6.65 12.47
N ASP A 91 4.76 7.35 11.47
CA ASP A 91 3.96 8.16 10.54
C ASP A 91 3.07 7.29 9.65
N GLN A 92 3.54 6.12 9.25
CA GLN A 92 2.72 5.14 8.50
C GLN A 92 1.59 4.57 9.36
N ILE A 93 1.84 4.29 10.65
CA ILE A 93 0.79 3.87 11.59
C ILE A 93 -0.24 4.99 11.76
N LEU A 94 0.20 6.23 11.94
CA LEU A 94 -0.70 7.38 12.03
C LEU A 94 -1.53 7.55 10.76
N GLU A 95 -0.92 7.38 9.58
CA GLU A 95 -1.62 7.44 8.29
C GLU A 95 -2.73 6.38 8.19
N LEU A 96 -2.49 5.15 8.66
CA LEU A 96 -3.51 4.10 8.70
C LEU A 96 -4.70 4.48 9.61
N LEU A 97 -4.41 5.05 10.78
CA LEU A 97 -5.44 5.50 11.73
C LEU A 97 -6.22 6.70 11.18
N ILE A 98 -5.55 7.65 10.53
CA ILE A 98 -6.18 8.79 9.87
C ILE A 98 -7.09 8.30 8.74
N LEU A 99 -6.61 7.38 7.91
CA LEU A 99 -7.40 6.80 6.83
C LEU A 99 -8.65 6.09 7.37
N GLU A 100 -8.52 5.28 8.43
CA GLU A 100 -9.67 4.64 9.09
C GLU A 100 -10.69 5.68 9.54
N GLN A 101 -10.24 6.69 10.30
CA GLN A 101 -11.12 7.72 10.84
C GLN A 101 -11.77 8.55 9.74
N PHE A 102 -11.02 8.83 8.67
CA PHE A 102 -11.51 9.55 7.50
C PHE A 102 -12.63 8.76 6.83
N LEU A 103 -12.40 7.49 6.51
CA LEU A 103 -13.42 6.62 5.90
C LEU A 103 -14.64 6.44 6.80
N ALA A 104 -14.48 6.39 8.12
CA ALA A 104 -15.59 6.31 9.08
C ALA A 104 -16.41 7.60 9.16
N SER A 105 -15.82 8.76 8.83
CA SER A 105 -16.51 10.05 8.86
C SER A 105 -17.36 10.34 7.62
N LEU A 106 -17.25 9.51 6.57
CA LEU A 106 -17.93 9.73 5.30
C LEU A 106 -19.42 9.32 5.38
N PRO A 107 -20.32 10.03 4.65
CA PRO A 107 -21.70 9.58 4.48
C PRO A 107 -21.76 8.18 3.85
N PRO A 108 -22.72 7.30 4.22
CA PRO A 108 -22.74 5.89 3.81
C PRO A 108 -22.56 5.67 2.30
N LYS A 109 -23.29 6.42 1.46
CA LYS A 109 -23.18 6.32 -0.02
C LYS A 109 -21.75 6.60 -0.52
N LEU A 110 -21.07 7.58 0.07
CA LEU A 110 -19.71 7.95 -0.31
C LEU A 110 -18.70 6.97 0.27
N GLN A 111 -18.92 6.55 1.53
CA GLN A 111 -18.12 5.56 2.21
C GLN A 111 -18.05 4.26 1.41
N ASP A 112 -19.20 3.69 1.02
CA ASP A 112 -19.27 2.45 0.24
C ASP A 112 -18.50 2.57 -1.08
N TRP A 113 -18.67 3.71 -1.76
CA TRP A 113 -18.00 3.93 -3.04
C TRP A 113 -16.48 4.07 -2.87
N VAL A 114 -16.01 4.87 -1.91
CA VAL A 114 -14.56 5.08 -1.67
C VAL A 114 -13.92 3.79 -1.17
N GLN A 115 -14.55 3.09 -0.22
CA GLN A 115 -14.04 1.81 0.29
C GLN A 115 -13.97 0.74 -0.80
N SER A 116 -14.90 0.73 -1.77
CA SER A 116 -14.83 -0.20 -2.92
C SER A 116 -13.56 -0.05 -3.75
N LYS A 117 -12.93 1.13 -3.73
CA LYS A 117 -11.68 1.44 -4.44
C LYS A 117 -10.42 1.15 -3.61
N ARG A 118 -10.58 0.81 -2.33
CA ARG A 118 -9.51 0.38 -1.40
C ARG A 118 -8.32 1.35 -1.35
N PRO A 119 -8.53 2.62 -0.99
CA PRO A 119 -7.43 3.57 -0.81
C PRO A 119 -6.42 3.06 0.22
N GLN A 120 -5.13 3.31 -0.03
CA GLN A 120 -4.04 2.98 0.89
C GLN A 120 -3.64 4.15 1.78
N THR A 121 -4.03 5.37 1.41
CA THR A 121 -3.75 6.60 2.15
C THR A 121 -4.98 7.48 2.19
N SER A 122 -5.04 8.34 3.19
CA SER A 122 -6.02 9.41 3.31
C SER A 122 -6.04 10.29 2.07
N SER A 123 -4.87 10.62 1.51
CA SER A 123 -4.77 11.40 0.27
C SER A 123 -5.41 10.70 -0.93
N GLN A 124 -5.22 9.37 -1.06
CA GLN A 124 -5.91 8.60 -2.10
C GLN A 124 -7.43 8.59 -1.88
N ALA A 125 -7.88 8.47 -0.63
CA ALA A 125 -9.30 8.52 -0.29
C ALA A 125 -9.93 9.89 -0.62
N VAL A 126 -9.22 10.99 -0.34
CA VAL A 126 -9.63 12.35 -0.72
C VAL A 126 -9.75 12.49 -2.23
N ALA A 127 -8.71 12.08 -2.99
CA ALA A 127 -8.75 12.14 -4.44
C ALA A 127 -9.94 11.35 -5.02
N LEU A 128 -10.22 10.17 -4.46
CA LEU A 128 -11.39 9.37 -4.80
C LEU A 128 -12.69 10.13 -4.51
N MET A 129 -12.84 10.73 -3.33
CA MET A 129 -14.03 11.54 -3.01
C MET A 129 -14.23 12.70 -3.97
N GLU A 130 -13.17 13.43 -4.31
CA GLU A 130 -13.25 14.53 -5.28
C GLU A 130 -13.72 14.04 -6.65
N THR A 131 -13.24 12.88 -7.11
CA THR A 131 -13.71 12.29 -8.37
C THR A 131 -15.18 11.91 -8.31
N PHE A 132 -15.64 11.36 -7.19
CA PHE A 132 -17.05 11.02 -7.00
C PHE A 132 -17.94 12.27 -7.00
N LEU A 133 -17.54 13.32 -6.26
CA LEU A 133 -18.27 14.58 -6.18
C LEU A 133 -18.37 15.27 -7.54
N ARG A 134 -17.29 15.26 -8.34
CA ARG A 134 -17.30 15.80 -9.70
C ARG A 134 -18.23 15.02 -10.64
N SER A 135 -18.35 13.71 -10.44
CA SER A 135 -19.20 12.84 -11.25
C SER A 135 -20.69 12.93 -10.91
N GLN A 136 -21.05 13.58 -9.80
CA GLN A 136 -22.42 13.77 -9.37
C GLN A 136 -22.93 15.12 -9.89
N PRO A 137 -23.91 15.16 -10.82
CA PRO A 137 -24.54 16.41 -11.19
C PRO A 137 -25.20 17.02 -9.94
N GLU A 138 -24.88 18.28 -9.64
CA GLU A 138 -25.22 18.95 -8.39
C GLU A 138 -26.68 18.71 -7.94
N VAL A 139 -26.86 17.88 -6.91
CA VAL A 139 -28.00 18.04 -6.00
C VAL A 139 -27.46 18.85 -4.82
N LYS A 140 -27.58 20.17 -4.94
CA LYS A 140 -27.30 21.11 -3.85
C LYS A 140 -28.12 20.71 -2.62
N SER A 141 -27.46 20.38 -1.51
CA SER A 141 -28.12 20.40 -0.20
C SER A 141 -27.18 20.89 0.88
N LYS A 142 -27.47 22.14 1.29
CA LYS A 142 -27.24 22.89 2.53
C LYS A 142 -26.17 22.39 3.54
N PRO A 143 -25.38 23.31 4.13
CA PRO A 143 -24.39 22.98 5.14
C PRO A 143 -25.05 22.43 6.41
N CYS A 144 -24.51 21.33 6.96
CA CYS A 144 -24.78 20.89 8.32
C CYS A 144 -24.43 22.03 9.28
N GLN A 145 -25.44 22.56 9.98
CA GLN A 145 -25.24 23.43 11.13
C GLN A 145 -25.04 22.54 12.36
N VAL A 146 -24.04 22.89 13.16
CA VAL A 146 -23.74 22.37 14.50
C VAL A 146 -24.77 22.88 15.49
#